data_AF-A0A936VZX2-F1
#
_entry.id   AF-A0A936VZX2-F1
#
_cell.length_a   1.000
_cell.length_b   1.000
_cell.length_c   1.000
_cell.angle_alpha   90.00
_cell.angle_beta   90.00
_cell.angle_gamma   90.00
#
_symmetry.space_group_name_H-M   'P 1'
#
loop_
_entity.id
_entity.type
_entity.pdbx_description
1 polymer ?
#
loop_
_entity_poly.entity_id
_entity_poly.type
_entity_poly.pdbx_seq_one_letter_code
_entity_poly.pdbx_strand_id
1 'polypeptide(L)'
;MQTAHSSIELEQEKVIEEFSQFTDWSDKYEYLIDLGKALPALDEKYKTEFHLVKGCQSKVWLHAFVKENKLYLVADSDTVITKGIIALLIRVLNGQDILDIEKADLTFIEAIGLKSHLSPTRSNGLISMIQHIKSYARNLSITSQPEIASDPASQQALMIRQIKEVYDPEIPVDIWELGLIYTLGIDEHGKVQITMTLTSPACPVAGSLPLEVQEKLMQLPFVTDVELTLVWNPAWSKDRMSDEAKMALDMF
;
A
#
# COMPACT_ATOMS: atom_id res chain seq x y z
N MET A 1 8.72 1.60 -38.68
CA MET A 1 7.98 2.45 -37.73
C MET A 1 8.54 2.14 -36.36
N GLN A 2 9.24 3.10 -35.74
CA GLN A 2 9.82 2.93 -34.42
C GLN A 2 8.70 3.12 -33.41
N THR A 3 8.28 2.04 -32.75
CA THR A 3 7.31 2.11 -31.64
C THR A 3 7.93 2.93 -30.53
N ALA A 4 7.26 3.99 -30.10
CA ALA A 4 7.69 4.76 -28.94
C ALA A 4 7.57 3.86 -27.71
N HIS A 5 8.70 3.44 -27.14
CA HIS A 5 8.74 2.65 -25.92
C HIS A 5 8.33 3.51 -24.72
N SER A 6 7.50 2.97 -23.85
CA SER A 6 7.18 3.62 -22.57
C SER A 6 8.44 3.75 -21.71
N SER A 7 8.47 4.69 -20.75
CA SER A 7 9.64 4.83 -19.88
C SER A 7 9.91 3.58 -19.04
N ILE A 8 8.88 2.79 -18.72
CA ILE A 8 9.01 1.51 -18.03
C ILE A 8 9.65 0.46 -18.95
N GLU A 9 9.22 0.36 -20.22
CA GLU A 9 9.85 -0.54 -21.20
C GLU A 9 11.34 -0.25 -21.38
N LEU A 10 11.73 1.02 -21.43
CA LEU A 10 13.14 1.40 -21.54
C LEU A 10 13.95 0.95 -20.31
N GLU A 11 13.40 1.05 -19.09
CA GLU A 11 14.10 0.55 -17.90
C GLU A 11 14.16 -0.99 -17.86
N GLN A 12 13.11 -1.66 -18.33
CA GLN A 12 13.13 -3.12 -18.49
C GLN A 12 14.21 -3.57 -19.47
N GLU A 13 14.35 -2.91 -20.62
CA GLU A 13 15.37 -3.22 -21.63
C GLU A 13 16.79 -3.07 -21.06
N LYS A 14 17.05 -1.99 -20.32
CA LYS A 14 18.35 -1.79 -19.64
C LYS A 14 18.66 -2.92 -18.66
N VAL A 15 17.68 -3.32 -17.85
CA VAL A 15 17.85 -4.45 -16.92
C VAL A 15 18.13 -5.75 -17.68
N ILE A 16 17.41 -6.02 -18.77
CA ILE A 16 17.61 -7.23 -19.58
C ILE A 16 19.03 -7.22 -20.20
N GLU A 17 19.45 -6.10 -20.77
CA GLU A 17 20.78 -5.94 -21.37
C GLU A 17 21.89 -6.16 -20.33
N GLU A 18 21.77 -5.56 -19.15
CA GLU A 18 22.73 -5.76 -18.06
C GLU A 18 22.79 -7.23 -17.61
N PHE A 19 21.63 -7.86 -17.42
CA PHE A 19 21.57 -9.26 -17.00
C PHE A 19 22.09 -10.23 -18.08
N SER A 20 22.06 -9.83 -19.36
CA SER A 20 22.58 -10.64 -20.46
C SER A 20 24.11 -10.76 -20.47
N GLN A 21 24.81 -9.84 -19.77
CA GLN A 21 26.27 -9.88 -19.65
C GLN A 21 26.75 -10.98 -18.70
N PHE A 22 25.89 -11.48 -17.81
CA PHE A 22 26.22 -12.55 -16.88
C PHE A 22 25.99 -13.93 -17.51
N THR A 23 27.02 -14.76 -17.46
CA THR A 23 26.98 -16.14 -17.98
C THR A 23 26.60 -17.16 -16.90
N ASP A 24 26.84 -16.86 -15.62
CA ASP A 24 26.47 -17.69 -14.47
C ASP A 24 25.38 -17.02 -13.61
N TRP A 25 24.54 -17.85 -13.01
CA TRP A 25 23.48 -17.38 -12.12
C TRP A 25 24.00 -16.88 -10.76
N SER A 26 25.17 -17.35 -10.35
CA SER A 26 25.88 -16.88 -9.16
C SER A 26 26.21 -15.39 -9.27
N ASP A 27 26.68 -14.94 -10.44
CA ASP A 27 26.99 -13.52 -10.68
C ASP A 27 25.71 -12.67 -10.68
N LYS A 28 24.62 -13.19 -11.25
CA LYS A 28 23.29 -12.54 -11.19
C LYS A 28 22.78 -12.42 -9.76
N TYR A 29 23.03 -13.41 -8.92
CA TYR A 29 22.69 -13.36 -7.49
C TYR A 29 23.48 -12.30 -6.74
N GLU A 30 24.79 -12.22 -6.95
CA GLU A 30 25.62 -11.16 -6.36
C GLU A 30 25.18 -9.78 -6.83
N TYR A 31 24.83 -9.65 -8.11
CA TYR A 31 24.29 -8.41 -8.65
C TYR A 31 22.99 -7.97 -7.95
N LEU A 32 22.05 -8.90 -7.70
CA LEU A 32 20.85 -8.62 -6.91
C LEU A 32 21.19 -8.18 -5.48
N ILE A 33 22.17 -8.82 -4.84
CA ILE A 33 22.62 -8.45 -3.50
C ILE A 33 23.15 -7.01 -3.49
N ASP A 34 23.94 -6.63 -4.49
CA ASP A 34 24.53 -5.30 -4.59
C ASP A 34 23.47 -4.22 -4.90
N LEU A 35 22.47 -4.53 -5.73
CA LEU A 35 21.28 -3.67 -5.88
C LEU A 35 20.57 -3.46 -4.54
N GLY A 36 20.42 -4.53 -3.75
CA GLY A 36 19.84 -4.45 -2.41
C GLY A 36 20.64 -3.57 -1.46
N LYS A 37 21.98 -3.63 -1.49
CA LYS A 37 22.86 -2.77 -0.66
C LYS A 37 22.82 -1.31 -1.09
N ALA A 38 22.61 -1.04 -2.38
CA ALA A 38 22.55 0.30 -2.94
C ALA A 38 21.23 1.03 -2.64
N LEU A 39 20.20 0.31 -2.19
CA LEU A 39 18.95 0.96 -1.77
C LEU A 39 19.19 1.94 -0.62
N PRO A 40 18.59 3.15 -0.67
CA PRO A 40 18.56 4.05 0.47
C PRO A 40 18.01 3.35 1.72
N ALA A 41 18.55 3.70 2.89
CA ALA A 41 18.02 3.19 4.15
C ALA A 41 16.56 3.63 4.32
N LEU A 42 15.69 2.67 4.67
CA LEU A 42 14.30 2.97 5.00
C LEU A 42 14.23 3.63 6.38
N ASP A 43 13.58 4.78 6.46
CA ASP A 43 13.30 5.47 7.72
C ASP A 43 12.51 4.54 8.67
N GLU A 44 12.94 4.45 9.94
CA GLU A 44 12.39 3.53 10.94
C GLU A 44 10.89 3.72 11.15
N LYS A 45 10.36 4.93 10.93
CA LYS A 45 8.91 5.19 11.00
C LYS A 45 8.09 4.39 9.98
N TYR A 46 8.72 3.90 8.91
CA TYR A 46 8.09 3.06 7.90
C TYR A 46 8.30 1.56 8.16
N LYS A 47 9.07 1.16 9.18
CA LYS A 47 9.26 -0.25 9.56
C LYS A 47 8.14 -0.74 10.49
N THR A 48 6.91 -0.63 10.02
CA THR A 48 5.69 -1.01 10.77
C THR A 48 4.95 -2.13 10.07
N GLU A 49 4.06 -2.82 10.79
CA GLU A 49 3.19 -3.86 10.21
C GLU A 49 2.32 -3.32 9.05
N PHE A 50 2.03 -2.02 9.06
CA PHE A 50 1.28 -1.35 7.99
C PHE A 50 2.02 -1.36 6.65
N HIS A 51 3.34 -1.16 6.66
CA HIS A 51 4.17 -1.13 5.45
C HIS A 51 4.63 -2.53 5.03
N LEU A 52 4.22 -3.57 5.76
CA LEU A 52 4.65 -4.93 5.49
C LEU A 52 3.92 -5.49 4.25
N VAL A 53 4.70 -6.02 3.30
CA VAL A 53 4.15 -6.75 2.16
C VAL A 53 3.62 -8.10 2.64
N LYS A 54 2.28 -8.24 2.68
CA LYS A 54 1.61 -9.46 3.11
C LYS A 54 1.84 -10.60 2.11
N GLY A 55 1.92 -11.83 2.62
CA GLY A 55 2.09 -13.02 1.79
C GLY A 55 3.54 -13.30 1.33
N CYS A 56 4.52 -12.54 1.82
CA CYS A 56 5.94 -12.87 1.68
C CYS A 56 6.41 -13.60 2.95
N GLN A 57 7.19 -14.68 2.81
CA GLN A 57 7.77 -15.36 3.99
C GLN A 57 8.86 -14.50 4.65
N SER A 58 9.64 -13.78 3.84
CA SER A 58 10.59 -12.77 4.30
C SER A 58 9.85 -11.46 4.54
N LYS A 59 10.22 -10.73 5.59
CA LYS A 59 9.64 -9.41 5.84
C LYS A 59 10.18 -8.43 4.80
N VAL A 60 9.24 -7.75 4.14
CA VAL A 60 9.54 -6.64 3.23
C VAL A 60 8.69 -5.46 3.68
N TRP A 61 9.34 -4.36 4.03
CA TRP A 61 8.65 -3.09 4.28
C TRP A 61 8.76 -2.24 3.03
N LEU A 62 7.62 -1.75 2.55
CA LEU A 62 7.51 -0.94 1.35
C LEU A 62 6.67 0.29 1.68
N HIS A 63 7.25 1.47 1.47
CA HIS A 63 6.54 2.73 1.51
C HIS A 63 6.49 3.33 0.10
N ALA A 64 5.29 3.71 -0.33
CA ALA A 64 5.03 4.31 -1.63
C ALA A 64 4.42 5.70 -1.41
N PHE A 65 4.91 6.69 -2.14
CA PHE A 65 4.39 8.06 -2.10
C PHE A 65 4.35 8.66 -3.49
N VAL A 66 3.49 9.66 -3.70
CA VAL A 66 3.31 10.32 -4.99
C VAL A 66 3.88 11.72 -4.96
N LYS A 67 4.60 12.07 -6.01
CA LYS A 67 5.02 13.45 -6.27
C LYS A 67 4.88 13.73 -7.76
N GLU A 68 4.16 14.79 -8.13
CA GLU A 68 3.99 15.20 -9.53
C GLU A 68 3.43 14.06 -10.43
N ASN A 69 2.39 13.37 -9.98
CA ASN A 69 1.75 12.20 -10.63
C ASN A 69 2.67 10.98 -10.83
N LYS A 70 3.84 10.97 -10.22
CA LYS A 70 4.80 9.86 -10.28
C LYS A 70 4.85 9.14 -8.95
N LEU A 71 4.89 7.81 -9.01
CA LEU A 71 5.03 6.96 -7.83
C LEU A 71 6.50 6.81 -7.46
N TYR A 72 6.82 7.03 -6.20
CA TYR A 72 8.14 6.80 -5.63
C TYR A 72 8.06 5.72 -4.57
N LEU A 73 9.06 4.84 -4.54
CA LEU A 73 9.09 3.64 -3.74
C LEU A 73 10.38 3.62 -2.91
N VAL A 74 10.25 3.36 -1.62
CA VAL A 74 11.36 3.06 -0.71
C VAL A 74 11.05 1.77 0.04
N ALA A 75 12.04 0.89 0.18
CA ALA A 75 11.81 -0.41 0.79
C ALA A 75 13.04 -0.93 1.53
N ASP A 76 12.78 -1.88 2.44
CA ASP A 76 13.80 -2.68 3.11
C ASP A 76 13.31 -4.12 3.29
N SER A 77 14.22 -5.06 3.55
CA SER A 77 13.87 -6.44 3.85
C SER A 77 14.84 -7.07 4.84
N ASP A 78 14.32 -8.01 5.63
CA ASP A 78 15.09 -8.82 6.59
C ASP A 78 16.07 -9.81 5.94
N THR A 79 15.97 -10.03 4.63
CA THR A 79 16.82 -10.96 3.89
C THR A 79 17.46 -10.30 2.67
N VAL A 80 18.74 -10.58 2.47
CA VAL A 80 19.56 -9.93 1.44
C VAL A 80 19.02 -10.17 0.02
N ILE A 81 18.62 -11.40 -0.29
CA ILE A 81 18.08 -11.72 -1.63
C ILE A 81 16.73 -11.05 -1.86
N THR A 82 15.83 -11.07 -0.87
CA THR A 82 14.52 -10.41 -1.02
C THR A 82 14.68 -8.91 -1.16
N LYS A 83 15.64 -8.31 -0.43
CA LYS A 83 16.04 -6.90 -0.60
C LYS A 83 16.53 -6.61 -2.02
N GLY A 84 17.33 -7.52 -2.61
CA GLY A 84 17.77 -7.42 -3.99
C GLY A 84 16.63 -7.49 -5.00
N ILE A 85 15.65 -8.38 -4.77
CA ILE A 85 14.48 -8.50 -5.65
C ILE A 85 13.61 -7.24 -5.61
N ILE A 86 13.30 -6.70 -4.43
CA ILE A 86 12.53 -5.44 -4.34
C ILE A 86 13.34 -4.26 -4.91
N ALA A 87 14.66 -4.24 -4.75
CA ALA A 87 15.52 -3.23 -5.37
C ALA A 87 15.40 -3.23 -6.89
N LEU A 88 15.35 -4.42 -7.50
CA LEU A 88 15.18 -4.56 -8.94
C LEU A 88 13.81 -4.07 -9.42
N LEU A 89 12.74 -4.34 -8.67
CA LEU A 89 11.41 -3.79 -8.96
C LEU A 89 11.38 -2.27 -8.83
N ILE A 90 11.97 -1.71 -7.77
CA ILE A 90 12.09 -0.27 -7.54
C ILE A 90 12.85 0.38 -8.70
N ARG A 91 13.94 -0.23 -9.17
CA ARG A 91 14.71 0.30 -10.28
C ARG A 91 13.86 0.53 -11.54
N VAL A 92 12.95 -0.39 -11.86
CA VAL A 92 12.10 -0.30 -13.05
C VAL A 92 10.91 0.64 -12.84
N LEU A 93 10.34 0.67 -11.63
CA LEU A 93 9.04 1.30 -11.36
C LEU A 93 9.10 2.67 -10.66
N ASN A 94 10.23 3.02 -10.04
CA ASN A 94 10.36 4.26 -9.28
C ASN A 94 10.39 5.49 -10.19
N GLY A 95 9.62 6.53 -9.86
CA GLY A 95 9.52 7.77 -10.62
C GLY A 95 8.69 7.68 -11.90
N GLN A 96 7.93 6.59 -12.06
CA GLN A 96 7.05 6.34 -13.21
C GLN A 96 5.63 6.85 -12.95
N ASP A 97 4.88 7.10 -14.02
CA ASP A 97 3.48 7.50 -13.91
C ASP A 97 2.64 6.39 -13.25
N ILE A 98 1.75 6.77 -12.35
CA ILE A 98 0.91 5.84 -11.60
C ILE A 98 0.07 4.95 -12.53
N LEU A 99 -0.47 5.53 -13.61
CA LEU A 99 -1.30 4.81 -14.57
C LEU A 99 -0.49 3.79 -15.38
N ASP A 100 0.79 4.10 -15.64
CA ASP A 100 1.69 3.21 -16.36
C ASP A 100 2.09 2.03 -15.47
N ILE A 101 2.39 2.27 -14.19
CA ILE A 101 2.75 1.20 -13.23
C ILE A 101 1.63 0.18 -13.07
N GLU A 102 0.38 0.64 -12.99
CA GLU A 102 -0.78 -0.25 -12.85
C GLU A 102 -0.89 -1.23 -14.03
N LYS A 103 -0.65 -0.73 -15.25
CA LYS A 103 -0.78 -1.48 -16.50
C LYS A 103 0.50 -2.19 -16.94
N ALA A 104 1.64 -1.85 -16.35
CA ALA A 104 2.94 -2.33 -16.77
C ALA A 104 3.01 -3.86 -16.78
N ASP A 105 3.38 -4.44 -17.91
CA ASP A 105 3.75 -5.85 -17.98
C ASP A 105 5.25 -6.00 -17.67
N LEU A 106 5.58 -6.76 -16.63
CA LEU A 106 6.93 -6.89 -16.09
C LEU A 106 7.68 -8.06 -16.73
N THR A 107 7.71 -8.07 -18.06
CA THR A 107 8.26 -9.17 -18.88
C THR A 107 9.75 -9.40 -18.64
N PHE A 108 10.47 -8.37 -18.15
CA PHE A 108 11.89 -8.48 -17.82
C PHE A 108 12.17 -9.60 -16.82
N ILE A 109 11.25 -9.89 -15.89
CA ILE A 109 11.41 -10.92 -14.85
C ILE A 109 11.60 -12.31 -15.47
N GLU A 110 10.84 -12.60 -16.53
CA GLU A 110 10.95 -13.84 -17.29
C GLU A 110 12.18 -13.80 -18.19
N ALA A 111 12.41 -12.69 -18.90
CA ALA A 111 13.52 -12.52 -19.82
C ALA A 111 14.90 -12.70 -19.14
N ILE A 112 15.07 -12.19 -17.92
CA ILE A 112 16.33 -12.38 -17.16
C ILE A 112 16.44 -13.77 -16.53
N GLY A 113 15.37 -14.57 -16.55
CA GLY A 113 15.32 -15.92 -15.97
C GLY A 113 15.13 -15.96 -14.45
N LEU A 114 14.74 -14.85 -13.82
CA LEU A 114 14.67 -14.72 -12.36
C LEU A 114 13.69 -15.72 -11.74
N LYS A 115 12.46 -15.78 -12.26
CA LYS A 115 11.39 -16.62 -11.71
C LYS A 115 11.75 -18.11 -11.64
N SER A 116 12.52 -18.60 -12.61
CA SER A 116 12.91 -20.01 -12.73
C SER A 116 14.03 -20.43 -11.78
N HIS A 117 14.76 -19.47 -11.21
CA HIS A 117 15.89 -19.74 -10.31
C HIS A 117 15.60 -19.38 -8.84
N LEU A 118 14.42 -18.85 -8.57
CA LEU A 118 13.94 -18.60 -7.21
C LEU A 118 13.25 -19.85 -6.66
N SER A 119 13.40 -20.08 -5.35
CA SER A 119 12.59 -21.09 -4.66
C SER A 119 11.10 -20.73 -4.75
N PRO A 120 10.18 -21.71 -4.63
CA PRO A 120 8.74 -21.44 -4.69
C PRO A 120 8.29 -20.31 -3.75
N THR A 121 8.82 -20.27 -2.54
CA THR A 121 8.58 -19.18 -1.58
C THR A 121 9.00 -17.82 -2.12
N ARG A 122 10.21 -17.70 -2.69
CA ARG A 122 10.73 -16.42 -3.19
C ARG A 122 9.98 -15.96 -4.45
N SER A 123 9.58 -16.89 -5.30
CA SER A 123 8.72 -16.60 -6.46
C SER A 123 7.34 -16.08 -6.03
N ASN A 124 6.75 -16.64 -4.97
CA ASN A 124 5.50 -16.12 -4.40
C ASN A 124 5.71 -14.72 -3.79
N GLY A 125 6.80 -14.52 -3.05
CA GLY A 125 7.17 -13.21 -2.50
C GLY A 125 7.31 -12.14 -3.60
N LEU A 126 7.96 -12.48 -4.72
CA LEU A 126 8.06 -11.61 -5.90
C LEU A 126 6.68 -11.21 -6.42
N ILE A 127 5.76 -12.16 -6.58
CA ILE A 127 4.40 -11.90 -7.04
C ILE A 127 3.67 -11.00 -6.05
N SER A 128 3.76 -11.27 -4.75
CA SER A 128 3.14 -10.43 -3.70
C SER A 128 3.65 -9.00 -3.75
N MET A 129 4.97 -8.78 -3.92
CA MET A 129 5.55 -7.44 -4.07
C MET A 129 5.00 -6.70 -5.29
N ILE A 130 4.93 -7.37 -6.45
CA ILE A 130 4.38 -6.77 -7.68
C ILE A 130 2.92 -6.38 -7.48
N GLN A 131 2.11 -7.28 -6.91
CA GLN A 131 0.69 -7.00 -6.68
C GLN A 131 0.50 -5.86 -5.67
N HIS A 132 1.34 -5.79 -4.64
CA HIS A 132 1.28 -4.70 -3.65
C HIS A 132 1.62 -3.35 -4.29
N ILE A 133 2.68 -3.27 -5.09
CA ILE A 133 3.05 -2.04 -5.82
C ILE A 133 1.94 -1.63 -6.79
N LYS A 134 1.41 -2.55 -7.58
CA LYS A 134 0.32 -2.27 -8.53
C LYS A 134 -0.98 -1.87 -7.82
N SER A 135 -1.27 -2.47 -6.67
CA SER A 135 -2.42 -2.11 -5.84
C SER A 135 -2.27 -0.68 -5.31
N TYR A 136 -1.09 -0.29 -4.82
CA TYR A 136 -0.82 1.10 -4.46
C TYR A 136 -1.07 2.05 -5.64
N ALA A 137 -0.50 1.72 -6.81
CA ALA A 137 -0.68 2.53 -8.00
C ALA A 137 -2.18 2.67 -8.36
N ARG A 138 -2.93 1.57 -8.38
CA ARG A 138 -4.39 1.59 -8.60
C ARG A 138 -5.15 2.43 -7.59
N ASN A 139 -4.80 2.33 -6.31
CA ASN A 139 -5.53 3.05 -5.26
C ASN A 139 -5.28 4.55 -5.34
N LEU A 140 -4.06 4.92 -5.72
CA LEU A 140 -3.65 6.30 -5.92
C LEU A 140 -4.16 6.87 -7.25
N SER A 141 -4.25 6.07 -8.32
CA SER A 141 -4.80 6.50 -9.62
C SER A 141 -6.29 6.80 -9.54
N ILE A 142 -7.04 6.07 -8.71
CA ILE A 142 -8.43 6.39 -8.37
C ILE A 142 -8.49 7.70 -7.58
N THR A 143 -7.50 7.99 -6.74
CA THR A 143 -7.48 9.20 -5.89
C THR A 143 -7.03 10.45 -6.66
N SER A 144 -6.35 10.31 -7.81
CA SER A 144 -5.79 11.41 -8.61
C SER A 144 -6.65 11.87 -9.81
N GLN A 145 -7.87 11.35 -9.97
CA GLN A 145 -8.78 11.80 -11.02
C GLN A 145 -9.52 13.10 -10.61
N PRO A 146 -9.53 14.14 -11.47
CA PRO A 146 -10.15 15.43 -11.15
C PRO A 146 -11.66 15.35 -10.94
N GLU A 147 -12.35 14.35 -11.51
CA GLU A 147 -13.80 14.13 -11.32
C GLU A 147 -14.14 13.73 -9.87
N ILE A 148 -13.23 13.05 -9.17
CA ILE A 148 -13.42 12.60 -7.79
C ILE A 148 -13.12 13.72 -6.77
N ALA A 149 -12.31 14.71 -7.14
CA ALA A 149 -12.15 15.92 -6.31
C ALA A 149 -13.43 16.77 -6.25
N SER A 150 -14.39 16.55 -7.14
CA SER A 150 -15.65 17.32 -7.23
C SER A 150 -16.93 16.53 -6.96
N ASP A 151 -16.89 15.19 -6.91
CA ASP A 151 -18.07 14.34 -6.69
C ASP A 151 -18.14 13.84 -5.23
N PRO A 152 -19.15 14.26 -4.43
CA PRO A 152 -19.29 13.87 -3.03
C PRO A 152 -19.37 12.36 -2.80
N ALA A 153 -20.00 11.61 -3.70
CA ALA A 153 -20.15 10.16 -3.56
C ALA A 153 -18.81 9.44 -3.68
N SER A 154 -17.97 9.87 -4.62
CA SER A 154 -16.64 9.31 -4.83
C SER A 154 -15.65 9.68 -3.72
N GLN A 155 -15.70 10.92 -3.20
CA GLN A 155 -14.92 11.33 -2.03
C GLN A 155 -15.27 10.48 -0.80
N GLN A 156 -16.56 10.28 -0.57
CA GLN A 156 -17.05 9.46 0.53
C GLN A 156 -16.57 8.01 0.40
N ALA A 157 -16.61 7.42 -0.80
CA ALA A 157 -16.11 6.07 -1.03
C ALA A 157 -14.60 5.93 -0.73
N LEU A 158 -13.80 6.93 -1.09
CA LEU A 158 -12.36 6.95 -0.79
C LEU A 158 -12.07 7.10 0.70
N MET A 159 -12.81 7.97 1.39
CA MET A 159 -12.69 8.12 2.84
C MET A 159 -13.07 6.85 3.59
N ILE A 160 -14.19 6.20 3.22
CA ILE A 160 -14.59 4.91 3.78
C ILE A 160 -13.48 3.89 3.57
N ARG A 161 -12.91 3.84 2.36
CA ARG A 161 -11.83 2.90 2.05
C ARG A 161 -10.60 3.09 2.95
N GLN A 162 -10.19 4.34 3.21
CA GLN A 162 -9.08 4.63 4.12
C GLN A 162 -9.39 4.21 5.56
N ILE A 163 -10.63 4.46 6.00
CA ILE A 163 -11.09 4.04 7.33
C ILE A 163 -11.09 2.51 7.48
N LYS A 164 -11.43 1.77 6.41
CA LYS A 164 -11.37 0.29 6.40
C LYS A 164 -9.96 -0.28 6.54
N GLU A 165 -8.91 0.54 6.40
CA GLU A 165 -7.54 0.10 6.69
C GLU A 165 -7.19 0.19 8.18
N VAL A 166 -8.04 0.83 8.99
CA VAL A 166 -7.85 0.97 10.43
C VAL A 166 -8.57 -0.18 11.14
N TYR A 167 -7.82 -0.96 11.92
CA TYR A 167 -8.31 -2.14 12.62
C TYR A 167 -8.37 -1.91 14.12
N ASP A 168 -9.39 -2.47 14.78
CA ASP A 168 -9.41 -2.50 16.22
C ASP A 168 -8.31 -3.47 16.73
N PRO A 169 -7.48 -3.08 17.71
CA PRO A 169 -6.38 -3.94 18.17
C PRO A 169 -6.85 -5.09 19.06
N GLU A 170 -8.06 -5.03 19.61
CA GLU A 170 -8.65 -6.10 20.42
C GLU A 170 -9.53 -7.03 19.56
N ILE A 171 -10.16 -6.47 18.51
CA ILE A 171 -11.05 -7.19 17.61
C ILE A 171 -10.46 -7.14 16.19
N PRO A 172 -10.08 -8.27 15.56
CA PRO A 172 -9.36 -8.31 14.29
C PRO A 172 -10.24 -8.00 13.06
N VAL A 173 -11.01 -6.93 13.13
CA VAL A 173 -11.95 -6.41 12.13
C VAL A 173 -11.74 -4.91 12.01
N ASP A 174 -11.96 -4.36 10.82
CA ASP A 174 -11.80 -2.91 10.60
C ASP A 174 -12.91 -2.11 11.30
N ILE A 175 -12.58 -0.88 11.69
CA ILE A 175 -13.46 -0.04 12.51
C ILE A 175 -14.74 0.39 11.79
N TRP A 176 -14.76 0.33 10.45
CA TRP A 176 -15.94 0.63 9.65
C TRP A 176 -16.93 -0.54 9.70
N GLU A 177 -16.46 -1.75 9.42
CA GLU A 177 -17.26 -2.98 9.49
C GLU A 177 -17.70 -3.30 10.92
N LEU A 178 -16.91 -2.89 11.92
CA LEU A 178 -17.32 -2.92 13.33
C LEU A 178 -18.47 -1.94 13.65
N GLY A 179 -18.73 -0.96 12.80
CA GLY A 179 -19.75 0.06 13.05
C GLY A 179 -19.34 1.08 14.12
N LEU A 180 -18.04 1.37 14.25
CA LEU A 180 -17.52 2.39 15.16
C LEU A 180 -17.66 3.81 14.61
N ILE A 181 -17.80 3.97 13.29
CA ILE A 181 -18.02 5.26 12.64
C ILE A 181 -19.52 5.54 12.54
N TYR A 182 -19.98 6.64 13.13
CA TYR A 182 -21.39 7.03 13.18
C TYR A 182 -21.75 8.02 12.09
N THR A 183 -20.88 9.00 11.86
CA THR A 183 -21.06 9.98 10.80
C THR A 183 -19.72 10.21 10.13
N LEU A 184 -19.76 10.37 8.81
CA LEU A 184 -18.61 10.68 8.00
C LEU A 184 -19.07 11.63 6.89
N GLY A 185 -18.50 12.84 6.87
CA GLY A 185 -18.80 13.84 5.86
C GLY A 185 -17.60 14.70 5.55
N ILE A 186 -17.63 15.38 4.41
CA ILE A 186 -16.62 16.33 3.98
C ILE A 186 -17.35 17.57 3.43
N ASP A 187 -16.83 18.76 3.74
CA ASP A 187 -17.36 20.01 3.20
C ASP A 187 -16.69 20.43 1.88
N GLU A 188 -17.21 21.49 1.27
CA GLU A 188 -16.70 22.05 0.00
C GLU A 188 -15.27 22.61 0.10
N HIS A 189 -14.75 22.77 1.32
CA HIS A 189 -13.40 23.25 1.59
C HIS A 189 -12.40 22.12 1.89
N GLY A 190 -12.85 20.86 1.88
CA GLY A 190 -12.00 19.70 2.16
C GLY A 190 -11.86 19.37 3.65
N LYS A 191 -12.68 19.98 4.52
CA LYS A 191 -12.69 19.64 5.95
C LYS A 191 -13.58 18.44 6.20
N VAL A 192 -12.98 17.37 6.73
CA VAL A 192 -13.68 16.14 7.08
C VAL A 192 -14.23 16.25 8.50
N GLN A 193 -15.52 15.94 8.64
CA GLN A 193 -16.22 15.83 9.91
C GLN A 193 -16.56 14.37 10.15
N ILE A 194 -15.99 13.80 11.22
CA ILE A 194 -16.18 12.41 11.57
C ILE A 194 -16.61 12.28 13.02
N THR A 195 -17.69 11.52 13.25
CA THR A 195 -18.12 11.13 14.60
C THR A 195 -17.92 9.64 14.74
N MET A 196 -17.17 9.23 15.76
CA MET A 196 -16.94 7.82 16.04
C MET A 196 -17.09 7.49 17.53
N THR A 197 -17.15 6.20 17.83
CA THR A 197 -17.13 5.68 19.20
C THR A 197 -16.06 4.59 19.32
N LEU A 198 -15.88 4.04 20.52
CA LEU A 198 -15.02 2.89 20.77
C LEU A 198 -15.85 1.73 21.33
N THR A 199 -15.29 0.52 21.22
CA THR A 199 -15.89 -0.71 21.76
C THR A 199 -15.99 -0.69 23.30
N SER A 200 -15.11 0.06 23.99
CA SER A 200 -15.15 0.24 25.44
C SER A 200 -14.55 1.58 25.89
N PRO A 201 -15.17 2.29 26.86
CA PRO A 201 -14.64 3.53 27.44
C PRO A 201 -13.43 3.35 28.36
N ALA A 202 -13.09 2.11 28.73
CA ALA A 202 -11.95 1.79 29.60
C ALA A 202 -10.73 1.24 28.83
N CYS A 203 -10.75 1.26 27.50
CA CYS A 203 -9.67 0.73 26.68
C CYS A 203 -8.46 1.70 26.69
N PRO A 204 -7.23 1.23 27.00
CA PRO A 204 -6.02 2.06 26.99
C PRO A 204 -5.65 2.62 25.59
N VAL A 205 -6.29 2.09 24.54
CA VAL A 205 -6.12 2.44 23.12
C VAL A 205 -6.94 3.68 22.72
N ALA A 206 -7.77 4.24 23.62
CA ALA A 206 -8.60 5.42 23.34
C ALA A 206 -7.81 6.65 22.84
N GLY A 207 -6.49 6.66 22.99
CA GLY A 207 -5.61 7.68 22.42
C GLY A 207 -5.10 7.43 21.00
N SER A 208 -5.06 6.20 20.48
CA SER A 208 -4.38 5.89 19.21
C SER A 208 -5.31 5.70 18.01
N LEU A 209 -6.47 5.05 18.19
CA LEU A 209 -7.41 4.82 17.08
C LEU A 209 -7.92 6.12 16.44
N PRO A 210 -8.37 7.14 17.21
CA PRO A 210 -8.76 8.41 16.63
C PRO A 210 -7.63 9.09 15.85
N LEU A 211 -6.40 9.05 16.36
CA LEU A 211 -5.25 9.64 15.69
C LEU A 211 -4.94 8.92 14.37
N GLU A 212 -4.98 7.58 14.37
CA GLU A 212 -4.75 6.78 13.17
C GLU A 212 -5.78 7.10 12.07
N VAL A 213 -7.05 7.25 12.45
CA VAL A 213 -8.11 7.66 11.52
C VAL A 213 -7.85 9.06 10.96
N GLN A 214 -7.47 10.03 11.80
CA GLN A 214 -7.13 11.37 11.35
C GLN A 214 -5.95 11.35 10.38
N GLU A 215 -4.86 10.67 10.72
CA GLU A 215 -3.67 10.56 9.88
C GLU A 215 -3.97 9.91 8.53
N LYS A 216 -4.81 8.88 8.51
CA LYS A 216 -5.24 8.20 7.28
C LYS A 216 -6.06 9.10 6.37
N LEU A 217 -7.01 9.83 6.93
CA LEU A 217 -7.84 10.76 6.16
C LEU A 217 -7.01 11.94 5.64
N MET A 218 -6.05 12.43 6.42
CA MET A 218 -5.12 13.49 6.00
C MET A 218 -4.19 13.10 4.84
N GLN A 219 -4.04 11.81 4.52
CA GLN A 219 -3.28 11.36 3.35
C GLN A 219 -4.04 11.55 2.02
N LEU A 220 -5.35 11.81 2.09
CA LEU A 220 -6.16 12.05 0.90
C LEU A 220 -5.88 13.47 0.38
N PRO A 221 -5.62 13.65 -0.92
CA PRO A 221 -5.18 14.93 -1.48
C PRO A 221 -6.25 16.03 -1.45
N PHE A 222 -7.52 15.66 -1.27
CA PHE A 222 -8.65 16.59 -1.15
C PHE A 222 -9.02 16.91 0.31
N VAL A 223 -8.33 16.32 1.29
CA VAL A 223 -8.57 16.57 2.71
C VAL A 223 -7.59 17.63 3.21
N THR A 224 -8.14 18.74 3.73
CA THR A 224 -7.34 19.84 4.27
C THR A 224 -7.24 19.82 5.79
N ASP A 225 -8.29 19.32 6.44
CA ASP A 225 -8.41 19.27 7.89
C ASP A 225 -9.37 18.14 8.30
N VAL A 226 -9.18 17.57 9.49
CA VAL A 226 -10.02 16.48 10.01
C VAL A 226 -10.46 16.79 11.44
N GLU A 227 -11.74 17.12 11.57
CA GLU A 227 -12.41 17.29 12.85
C GLU A 227 -13.05 15.97 13.29
N LEU A 228 -12.37 15.27 14.20
CA LEU A 228 -12.84 14.02 14.78
C LEU A 228 -13.49 14.27 16.14
N THR A 229 -14.74 13.85 16.28
CA THR A 229 -15.48 13.88 17.55
C THR A 229 -15.70 12.46 18.05
N LEU A 230 -15.15 12.17 19.23
CA LEU A 230 -15.38 10.90 19.92
C LEU A 230 -16.62 11.00 20.82
N VAL A 231 -17.60 10.14 20.59
CA VAL A 231 -18.85 10.07 21.37
C VAL A 231 -19.00 8.73 22.09
N TRP A 232 -19.68 8.77 23.23
CA TRP A 232 -19.99 7.59 24.05
C TRP A 232 -21.48 7.22 24.02
N ASN A 233 -22.31 8.10 23.46
CA ASN A 233 -23.75 7.93 23.36
C ASN A 233 -24.21 8.18 21.92
N PRO A 234 -24.95 7.24 21.29
CA PRO A 234 -25.25 5.90 21.81
C PRO A 234 -23.97 5.08 22.02
N ALA A 235 -23.98 4.17 23.00
CA ALA A 235 -22.88 3.24 23.19
C ALA A 235 -22.83 2.24 22.03
N TRP A 236 -21.64 1.76 21.69
CA TRP A 236 -21.48 0.70 20.71
C TRP A 236 -22.11 -0.62 21.19
N SER A 237 -22.75 -1.34 20.29
CA SER A 237 -23.24 -2.71 20.51
C SER A 237 -22.93 -3.57 19.30
N LYS A 238 -22.84 -4.89 19.51
CA LYS A 238 -22.55 -5.88 18.47
C LYS A 238 -23.54 -5.86 17.30
N ASP A 239 -24.76 -5.35 17.52
CA ASP A 239 -25.79 -5.21 16.49
C ASP A 239 -25.39 -4.21 15.40
N ARG A 240 -24.42 -3.34 15.67
CA ARG A 240 -23.88 -2.36 14.71
C ARG A 240 -22.85 -2.95 13.75
N MET A 241 -22.36 -4.16 14.01
CA MET A 241 -21.45 -4.85 13.11
C MET A 241 -22.15 -5.21 11.80
N SER A 242 -21.43 -5.08 10.70
CA SER A 242 -21.86 -5.62 9.41
C SER A 242 -21.96 -7.14 9.43
N ASP A 243 -22.59 -7.72 8.41
CA ASP A 243 -22.70 -9.17 8.30
C ASP A 243 -21.33 -9.80 8.00
N GLU A 244 -20.46 -9.08 7.28
CA GLU A 244 -19.07 -9.43 7.03
C GLU A 244 -18.26 -9.51 8.33
N ALA A 245 -18.40 -8.51 9.22
CA ALA A 245 -17.75 -8.51 10.52
C ALA A 245 -18.23 -9.66 11.42
N LYS A 246 -19.53 -9.94 11.44
CA LYS A 246 -20.09 -11.07 12.20
C LYS A 246 -19.61 -12.43 11.68
N MET A 247 -19.49 -12.59 10.35
CA MET A 247 -18.91 -13.78 9.74
C MET A 247 -17.43 -13.95 10.09
N ALA A 248 -16.65 -12.86 10.06
CA ALA A 248 -15.23 -12.89 10.43
C ALA A 248 -14.99 -13.31 11.89
N LEU A 249 -15.97 -13.08 12.76
CA LEU A 249 -15.94 -13.42 14.18
C LEU A 249 -16.64 -14.75 14.52
N ASP A 250 -17.02 -15.54 13.51
CA ASP A 250 -17.70 -16.84 13.67
C ASP A 250 -18.96 -16.75 14.55
N MET A 251 -19.71 -15.64 14.39
CA MET A 251 -20.91 -15.35 15.19
C MET A 251 -22.21 -15.93 14.60
N PHE A 252 -22.09 -16.85 13.63
CA PHE A 252 -23.19 -17.52 12.93
C PHE A 252 -23.05 -19.04 12.98
#